data_AF-A0A2G9TDS5-F1
#
_entry.id   AF-A0A2G9TDS5-F1
#
_cell.length_a   1.000
_cell.length_b   1.000
_cell.length_c   1.000
_cell.angle_alpha   90.00
_cell.angle_beta   90.00
_cell.angle_gamma   90.00
#
_symmetry.space_group_name_H-M   'P 1'
#
loop_
_entity.id
_entity.type
_entity.pdbx_description
1 polymer ?
#
loop_
_entity_poly.entity_id
_entity_poly.type
_entity_poly.pdbx_seq_one_letter_code
_entity_poly.pdbx_strand_id
1 'polypeptide(L)' 'MVRDLIYSIPSTNLIALLISVVGILFLDLGRTYISPRVKRISPVPPPLELILVIIGVILSMTLNLKENYGISIVNTIPRG' A
#
# COMPACT_ATOMS: atom_id res chain seq x y z
N MET A 1 13.32 13.02 -19.21
CA MET A 1 12.68 11.88 -18.52
C MET A 1 13.21 11.68 -17.11
N VAL A 2 14.45 11.21 -16.89
CA VAL A 2 15.01 11.08 -15.51
C VAL A 2 15.19 12.44 -14.81
N ARG A 3 15.51 13.48 -15.58
CA ARG A 3 15.67 14.85 -15.07
C ARG A 3 14.36 15.43 -14.53
N ASP A 4 13.25 15.20 -15.24
CA ASP A 4 11.90 15.66 -14.84
C ASP A 4 11.42 14.98 -13.55
N LEU A 5 11.72 13.69 -13.38
CA LEU A 5 11.44 12.96 -12.14
C LEU A 5 12.19 13.55 -10.94
N ILE A 6 13.48 13.88 -11.11
CA ILE A 6 14.31 14.46 -10.05
C ILE A 6 13.79 15.85 -9.62
N TYR A 7 13.34 16.66 -10.58
CA TYR A 7 12.73 17.96 -10.28
C TYR A 7 11.36 17.85 -9.58
N SER A 8 10.67 16.72 -9.71
CA SER A 8 9.34 16.48 -9.12
C SER A 8 9.39 15.81 -7.73
N ILE A 9 10.57 15.47 -7.22
CA ILE A 9 10.78 14.95 -5.85
C ILE A 9 10.25 15.92 -4.78
N PRO A 10 10.60 17.23 -4.77
CA PRO A 10 10.15 18.14 -3.72
C PRO A 10 8.64 18.42 -3.73
N SER A 11 7.96 18.22 -4.87
CA SER A 11 6.49 18.34 -4.97
C SER A 11 5.74 17.06 -4.58
N THR A 12 6.45 16.03 -4.15
CA THR A 12 5.83 14.75 -3.77
C THR A 12 5.14 14.86 -2.41
N ASN A 13 3.95 14.28 -2.30
CA ASN A 13 3.21 14.25 -1.06
C ASN A 13 3.92 13.35 -0.03
N LEU A 14 4.39 13.94 1.07
CA LEU A 14 5.11 13.24 2.13
C LEU A 14 4.30 12.09 2.75
N ILE A 15 2.96 12.21 2.76
CA ILE A 15 2.07 11.22 3.36
C ILE A 15 1.91 10.03 2.41
N ALA A 16 1.81 10.29 1.10
CA ALA A 16 1.85 9.21 0.10
C ALA A 16 3.18 8.43 0.16
N LEU A 17 4.29 9.14 0.36
CA LEU A 17 5.60 8.52 0.55
C LEU A 17 5.64 7.66 1.81
N LEU A 18 5.13 8.17 2.94
CA LEU A 18 5.05 7.42 4.19
C LEU A 18 4.19 6.16 4.06
N ILE A 19 3.01 6.25 3.44
CA ILE A 19 2.12 5.10 3.19
C ILE A 19 2.83 4.06 2.33
N SER A 20 3.58 4.48 1.31
CA SER A 20 4.36 3.58 0.47
C SER A 20 5.45 2.85 1.26
N VAL A 21 6.22 3.58 2.06
CA VAL A 21 7.26 3.00 2.92
C VAL A 21 6.67 2.00 3.91
N VAL A 22 5.57 2.36 4.58
CA VAL A 22 4.87 1.47 5.52
C VAL A 22 4.32 0.22 4.82
N GLY A 23 3.74 0.38 3.62
CA GLY A 23 3.24 -0.75 2.84
C GLY A 23 4.33 -1.74 2.44
N ILE A 24 5.49 -1.23 2.00
CA ILE A 24 6.67 -2.05 1.66
C ILE A 24 7.18 -2.79 2.90
N LEU A 25 7.35 -2.09 4.03
CA LEU A 25 7.76 -2.70 5.29
C LEU A 25 6.78 -3.77 5.76
N PHE A 26 5.48 -3.52 5.64
CA PHE A 26 4.44 -4.47 6.01
C PHE A 26 4.49 -5.75 5.15
N LEU A 27 4.73 -5.62 3.84
CA LEU A 27 4.89 -6.78 2.95
C LEU A 27 6.15 -7.56 3.26
N ASP A 28 7.26 -6.88 3.50
CA ASP A 28 8.54 -7.52 3.82
C ASP A 28 8.48 -8.27 5.15
N LEU A 29 7.99 -7.62 6.22
CA LEU A 29 7.73 -8.27 7.50
C LEU A 29 6.70 -9.38 7.36
N GLY A 30 5.63 -9.13 6.60
CA GLY A 30 4.57 -10.09 6.36
C GLY A 30 5.13 -11.37 5.75
N ARG A 31 5.98 -11.25 4.73
CA ARG A 31 6.64 -12.38 4.10
C ARG A 31 7.60 -13.08 5.07
N THR A 32 8.39 -12.32 5.81
CA THR A 32 9.39 -12.89 6.73
C THR A 32 8.75 -13.61 7.93
N TYR A 33 7.66 -13.08 8.50
CA TYR A 33 7.01 -13.63 9.70
C TYR A 33 5.84 -14.57 9.39
N ILE A 34 4.98 -14.21 8.43
CA ILE A 34 3.79 -15.00 8.11
C ILE A 34 4.12 -16.16 7.18
N SER A 35 5.04 -16.03 6.21
CA SER A 35 5.39 -17.18 5.35
C SER A 35 5.89 -18.42 6.11
N PRO A 36 6.80 -18.35 7.11
CA PRO A 36 7.21 -19.54 7.86
C PRO A 36 6.09 -20.08 8.78
N ARG A 37 5.26 -19.20 9.35
CA ARG A 37 4.12 -19.59 10.21
C ARG A 37 3.02 -20.29 9.43
N VAL A 38 2.67 -19.77 8.25
CA VAL A 38 1.65 -20.35 7.37
C VAL A 38 2.15 -21.61 6.69
N LYS A 39 3.43 -21.68 6.27
CA LYS A 39 4.02 -22.91 5.71
C LYS A 39 3.95 -24.09 6.67
N ARG A 40 3.88 -23.83 7.99
CA ARG A 40 3.68 -24.87 9.02
C ARG A 40 2.24 -25.40 9.08
N ILE A 41 1.26 -24.63 8.61
CA ILE A 41 -0.18 -24.93 8.74
C ILE A 41 -0.80 -25.31 7.38
N SER A 42 -0.35 -24.68 6.28
CA SER A 42 -0.86 -24.91 4.93
C SER A 42 0.26 -24.83 3.90
N PRO A 43 0.28 -25.73 2.88
CA PRO A 43 1.24 -25.68 1.77
C PRO A 43 1.00 -24.49 0.82
N VAL A 44 -0.11 -23.78 0.96
CA VAL A 44 -0.49 -22.67 0.08
C VAL A 44 0.15 -21.36 0.57
N PRO A 45 0.80 -20.57 -0.30
CA PRO A 45 1.34 -19.28 0.08
C PRO A 45 0.22 -18.32 0.52
N PRO A 46 0.41 -17.58 1.63
CA PRO A 46 -0.60 -16.64 2.12
C PRO A 46 -0.75 -15.45 1.17
N PRO A 47 -1.99 -15.01 0.87
CA PRO A 47 -2.25 -13.84 0.02
C PRO A 47 -2.06 -12.53 0.79
N LEU A 48 -0.82 -12.25 1.21
CA LEU A 48 -0.46 -11.08 2.02
C LEU A 48 -0.77 -9.76 1.31
N GLU A 49 -0.58 -9.71 -0.01
CA GLU A 49 -0.86 -8.54 -0.83
C GLU A 49 -2.34 -8.16 -0.76
N LEU A 50 -3.24 -9.15 -0.80
CA LEU A 50 -4.68 -8.91 -0.69
C LEU A 50 -5.06 -8.34 0.68
N ILE A 51 -4.46 -8.89 1.75
CA ILE A 51 -4.69 -8.39 3.12
C ILE A 51 -4.24 -6.94 3.24
N LEU A 52 -3.06 -6.60 2.72
CA LEU A 52 -2.57 -5.23 2.71
C LEU A 52 -3.55 -4.30 1.96
N VAL A 53 -4.03 -4.70 0.79
CA VAL A 53 -4.98 -3.89 0.01
C VAL A 53 -6.27 -3.65 0.79
N ILE A 54 -6.83 -4.68 1.43
CA ILE A 54 -8.06 -4.55 2.23
C ILE A 54 -7.84 -3.55 3.37
N ILE A 55 -6.74 -3.68 4.12
CA ILE A 55 -6.39 -2.76 5.21
C ILE A 55 -6.20 -1.34 4.67
N GLY A 56 -5.51 -1.19 3.54
CA GLY A 56 -5.29 0.11 2.89
C GLY A 56 -6.60 0.79 2.48
N VAL A 57 -7.58 0.05 1.97
CA VAL A 57 -8.91 0.59 1.64
C VAL A 57 -9.66 1.03 2.90
N ILE A 58 -9.65 0.23 3.97
CA ILE A 58 -10.27 0.59 5.25
C ILE A 58 -9.64 1.85 5.84
N LEU A 59 -8.31 1.93 5.86
CA LEU A 59 -7.57 3.11 6.30
C LEU A 59 -7.86 4.33 5.41
N SER A 60 -7.96 4.14 4.10
CA SER A 60 -8.30 5.21 3.17
C SER A 60 -9.69 5.80 3.42
N MET A 61 -10.66 4.96 3.77
CA MET A 61 -12.03 5.38 4.10
C MET A 61 -12.09 6.08 5.47
N THR A 62 -11.44 5.51 6.48
CA THR A 62 -11.46 6.05 7.86
C THR A 62 -10.70 7.36 8.00
N LEU A 63 -9.56 7.51 7.31
CA LEU A 63 -8.71 8.70 7.38
C LEU A 63 -9.06 9.77 6.33
N ASN A 64 -10.02 9.51 5.44
CA ASN A 64 -10.37 10.39 4.32
C ASN A 64 -9.13 10.93 3.58
N LEU A 65 -8.25 10.01 3.16
CA LEU A 65 -6.93 10.34 2.62
C LEU A 65 -6.98 11.24 1.36
N LYS A 66 -8.10 11.18 0.62
CA LYS A 66 -8.35 12.04 -0.53
C LYS A 66 -8.53 13.50 -0.15
N GLU A 67 -9.33 13.77 0.89
CA GLU A 67 -9.78 15.11 1.23
C GLU A 67 -8.79 15.83 2.16
N ASN A 68 -8.28 15.12 3.17
CA ASN A 68 -7.37 15.71 4.16
C ASN A 68 -5.93 15.85 3.65
N TYR A 69 -5.51 14.96 2.74
CA TYR A 69 -4.11 14.87 2.35
C TYR A 69 -3.89 15.03 0.84
N GLY A 70 -4.95 15.22 0.04
CA GLY A 70 -4.81 15.38 -1.42
C GLY A 70 -4.17 14.18 -2.11
N ILE A 71 -4.27 12.99 -1.51
CA ILE A 71 -3.70 11.77 -2.07
C ILE A 71 -4.62 11.27 -3.18
N SER A 72 -4.04 10.93 -4.33
CA SER A 72 -4.79 10.32 -5.42
C SER A 72 -5.22 8.91 -5.03
N ILE A 73 -6.51 8.72 -4.77
CA ILE A 73 -7.10 7.42 -4.47
C ILE A 73 -7.73 6.80 -5.71
N VAL A 74 -7.87 5.47 -5.70
CA VAL A 74 -8.67 4.74 -6.68
C VAL A 74 -10.14 5.16 -6.51
N ASN A 75 -10.72 5.75 -7.55
CA ASN A 75 -12.12 6.17 -7.57
C ASN A 75 -13.02 5.03 -8.09
N THR A 76 -14.15 5.34 -8.70
CA THR A 76 -15.05 4.34 -9.28
C THR A 76 -14.32 3.50 -10.32
N ILE A 77 -14.33 2.18 -10.10
CA ILE A 77 -13.98 1.19 -11.12
C ILE A 77 -15.28 0.87 -11.86
N PRO A 78 -15.39 1.17 -13.18
CA PRO A 78 -16.57 0.81 -13.95
C PRO A 78 -16.74 -0.71 -13.92
N ARG A 79 -17.93 -1.15 -13.50
CA ARG A 79 -18.32 -2.56 -13.56
C ARG A 79 -19.15 -2.73 -14.82
N GLY A 80 -18.73 -3.64 -15.68
CA GLY A 80 -19.49 -4.06 -16.86
C GLY A 80 -20.81 -4.70 -16.46
#